data_AF-A0A3A4L370-F1
#
_entry.id   AF-A0A3A4L370-F1
#
_cell.length_a   1.000
_cell.length_b   1.000
_cell.length_c   1.000
_cell.angle_alpha   90.00
_cell.angle_beta   90.00
_cell.angle_gamma   90.00
#
_symmetry.space_group_name_H-M   'P 1'
#
loop_
_entity.id
_entity.type
_entity.pdbx_description
1 polymer ?
#
loop_
_entity_poly.entity_id
_entity_poly.type
_entity_poly.pdbx_seq_one_letter_code
_entity_poly.pdbx_strand_id
1 'polypeptide(L)'
;MKISASKQLMVAVTCGASLLLSGCNEEIVLRSETSSMTAAPSPTTAAPTTAPSTTTAAPSTTTAPDSTTTQPHPITTTRPNPFPETTRTEPTTTTTTTVVVDPASWDPCAIPSGSIAAAGLDPATKERRSLPNPRAWGCQWLSSDGNYELLIETDDRTVDEIAQSPKVVNVRRIAFFGRRTIVFNARQDGNNIGCLLATETSFGNVLFTARKHADQQPEQEPCDAVQQFAGKLGISLPS
;
A
#
# COMPACT_ATOMS: atom_id res chain seq x y z
N MET A 1 -45.94 -28.77 5.46
CA MET A 1 -45.16 -27.96 4.50
C MET A 1 -44.19 -28.88 3.78
N LYS A 2 -44.33 -29.05 2.46
CA LYS A 2 -43.46 -29.87 1.61
C LYS A 2 -42.50 -28.92 0.90
N ILE A 3 -41.20 -29.06 1.10
CA ILE A 3 -40.18 -28.39 0.29
C ILE A 3 -39.28 -29.49 -0.28
N SER A 4 -39.28 -29.53 -1.60
CA SER A 4 -38.73 -30.57 -2.47
C SER A 4 -37.21 -30.44 -2.60
N ALA A 5 -36.51 -31.56 -2.54
CA ALA A 5 -35.08 -31.68 -2.79
C ALA A 5 -34.81 -31.59 -4.32
N SER A 6 -34.08 -30.56 -4.75
CA SER A 6 -33.57 -30.47 -6.13
C SER A 6 -32.19 -31.12 -6.22
N LYS A 7 -32.11 -32.10 -7.11
CA LYS A 7 -30.95 -32.96 -7.38
C LYS A 7 -29.80 -32.19 -8.03
N GLN A 8 -28.60 -32.57 -7.63
CA GLN A 8 -27.32 -32.22 -8.22
C GLN A 8 -27.26 -32.67 -9.69
N LEU A 9 -26.76 -31.79 -10.56
CA LEU A 9 -26.27 -32.16 -11.88
C LEU A 9 -24.74 -31.97 -11.87
N MET A 10 -24.01 -33.09 -11.83
CA MET A 10 -22.58 -33.11 -12.08
C MET A 10 -22.35 -33.01 -13.59
N VAL A 11 -21.58 -32.01 -14.02
CA VAL A 11 -21.01 -31.95 -15.37
C VAL A 11 -19.54 -32.34 -15.24
N ALA A 12 -19.21 -33.53 -15.75
CA ALA A 12 -17.83 -33.96 -15.94
C ALA A 12 -17.27 -33.29 -17.20
N VAL A 13 -16.22 -32.47 -17.05
CA VAL A 13 -15.45 -31.92 -18.16
C VAL A 13 -14.21 -32.79 -18.32
N THR A 14 -14.20 -33.60 -19.38
CA THR A 14 -13.08 -34.46 -19.74
C THR A 14 -11.95 -33.70 -20.42
N CYS A 15 -10.75 -34.11 -20.03
CA CYS A 15 -9.43 -33.66 -20.44
C CYS A 15 -9.21 -33.69 -21.96
N GLY A 16 -8.63 -32.62 -22.50
CA GLY A 16 -8.10 -32.55 -23.86
C GLY A 16 -6.70 -31.95 -23.84
N ALA A 17 -5.69 -32.80 -23.64
CA ALA A 17 -4.30 -32.46 -23.85
C ALA A 17 -3.99 -32.51 -25.35
N SER A 18 -3.44 -31.44 -25.91
CA SER A 18 -2.79 -31.46 -27.22
C SER A 18 -1.40 -30.86 -27.06
N LEU A 19 -0.41 -31.76 -27.00
CA LEU A 19 1.00 -31.46 -27.15
C LEU A 19 1.29 -31.33 -28.64
N LEU A 20 1.67 -30.15 -29.11
CA LEU A 20 2.39 -29.98 -30.37
C LEU A 20 3.81 -29.55 -30.03
N LEU A 21 4.70 -30.54 -29.97
CA LEU A 21 6.14 -30.32 -30.15
C LEU A 21 6.39 -30.18 -31.65
N SER A 22 6.91 -29.02 -32.06
CA SER A 22 7.55 -28.86 -33.36
C SER A 22 8.79 -28.01 -33.13
N GLY A 23 9.90 -28.68 -32.86
CA GLY A 23 11.23 -28.10 -33.03
C GLY A 23 11.64 -28.26 -34.49
N CYS A 24 12.09 -27.17 -35.09
CA CYS A 24 13.10 -27.17 -36.14
C CYS A 24 14.06 -26.01 -35.86
N ASN A 25 15.33 -26.37 -35.86
CA ASN A 25 16.50 -25.54 -35.65
C ASN A 25 16.94 -24.92 -36.99
N GLU A 26 17.77 -23.89 -36.89
CA GLU A 26 18.73 -23.35 -37.87
C GLU A 26 18.44 -22.02 -38.60
N GLU A 27 19.49 -21.20 -38.46
CA GLU A 27 20.11 -20.25 -39.38
C GLU A 27 19.70 -18.77 -39.39
N ILE A 28 20.67 -18.00 -38.90
CA ILE A 28 20.85 -16.56 -39.00
C ILE A 28 21.06 -16.20 -40.48
N VAL A 29 20.20 -15.34 -41.02
CA VAL A 29 20.55 -14.49 -42.16
C VAL A 29 20.11 -13.07 -41.85
N LEU A 30 21.10 -12.18 -41.68
CA LEU A 30 20.90 -10.74 -41.77
C LEU A 30 20.36 -10.40 -43.17
N ARG A 31 19.18 -9.78 -43.23
CA ARG A 31 18.82 -8.89 -44.33
C ARG A 31 18.25 -7.59 -43.78
N SER A 32 19.05 -6.55 -43.96
CA SER A 32 18.65 -5.15 -43.93
C SER A 32 17.82 -4.84 -45.19
N GLU A 33 16.64 -4.26 -45.02
CA GLU A 33 15.90 -3.42 -45.98
C GLU A 33 14.73 -2.80 -45.18
N THR A 34 14.77 -1.51 -44.82
CA THR A 34 14.42 -0.33 -45.63
C THR A 34 12.93 -0.27 -46.02
N SER A 35 12.27 0.80 -45.54
CA SER A 35 11.02 1.40 -46.01
C SER A 35 9.71 0.60 -45.86
N SER A 36 8.77 1.16 -45.08
CA SER A 36 7.77 2.07 -45.68
C SER A 36 6.82 2.64 -44.62
N MET A 37 6.58 3.93 -44.76
CA MET A 37 5.61 4.73 -44.04
C MET A 37 4.19 4.24 -44.35
N THR A 38 3.35 4.11 -43.33
CA THR A 38 1.90 4.21 -43.48
C THR A 38 1.38 5.17 -42.42
N ALA A 39 1.15 6.40 -42.86
CA ALA A 39 0.37 7.39 -42.14
C ALA A 39 -1.12 7.00 -42.20
N ALA A 40 -1.83 7.15 -41.08
CA ALA A 40 -3.28 7.11 -41.04
C ALA A 40 -3.80 8.21 -40.09
N PRO A 41 -5.01 8.73 -40.34
CA PRO A 41 -5.31 10.15 -40.19
C PRO A 41 -5.88 10.56 -38.84
N SER A 42 -5.64 11.82 -38.47
CA SER A 42 -6.34 12.55 -37.43
C SER A 42 -7.81 12.83 -37.81
N PRO A 43 -8.74 12.76 -36.85
CA PRO A 43 -9.96 13.56 -36.91
C PRO A 43 -9.91 14.75 -35.93
N THR A 44 -9.86 15.92 -36.55
CA THR A 44 -10.54 17.20 -36.28
C THR A 44 -11.45 17.32 -35.04
N THR A 45 -11.06 18.25 -34.17
CA THR A 45 -11.83 19.37 -33.58
C THR A 45 -13.29 19.15 -33.15
N ALA A 46 -13.52 19.28 -31.83
CA ALA A 46 -14.64 20.03 -31.29
C ALA A 46 -14.30 20.58 -29.89
N ALA A 47 -14.15 21.90 -29.81
CA ALA A 47 -14.13 22.64 -28.55
C ALA A 47 -15.55 22.80 -28.00
N PRO A 48 -15.71 22.93 -26.67
CA PRO A 48 -16.77 23.75 -26.13
C PRO A 48 -16.24 24.96 -25.36
N THR A 49 -16.95 26.05 -25.63
CA THR A 49 -16.84 27.43 -25.18
C THR A 49 -17.13 27.62 -23.69
N THR A 50 -16.28 28.42 -23.06
CA THR A 50 -16.49 29.45 -22.02
C THR A 50 -17.81 29.48 -21.22
N ALA A 51 -17.68 29.45 -19.88
CA ALA A 51 -18.33 30.43 -18.99
C ALA A 51 -17.66 30.44 -17.58
N PRO A 52 -17.23 31.62 -17.07
CA PRO A 52 -16.84 31.80 -15.68
C PRO A 52 -18.05 32.27 -14.84
N SER A 53 -18.25 31.66 -13.68
CA SER A 53 -19.18 32.17 -12.67
C SER A 53 -18.40 32.62 -11.44
N THR A 54 -18.16 33.93 -11.38
CA THR A 54 -17.83 34.69 -10.19
C THR A 54 -19.05 34.76 -9.26
N THR A 55 -18.90 34.34 -8.00
CA THR A 55 -19.71 34.86 -6.89
C THR A 55 -18.80 35.22 -5.72
N THR A 56 -18.87 36.50 -5.40
CA THR A 56 -18.21 37.25 -4.32
C THR A 56 -19.00 37.15 -3.01
N ALA A 57 -18.30 37.48 -1.91
CA ALA A 57 -18.78 37.83 -0.54
C ALA A 57 -18.80 36.67 0.46
N ALA A 58 -18.28 36.76 1.70
CA ALA A 58 -17.74 37.88 2.48
C ALA A 58 -16.84 37.32 3.61
N PRO A 59 -15.97 38.16 4.23
CA PRO A 59 -15.09 37.77 5.32
C PRO A 59 -15.77 37.88 6.68
N SER A 60 -15.57 36.90 7.55
CA SER A 60 -15.89 37.00 8.98
C SER A 60 -14.60 37.09 9.77
N THR A 61 -14.22 38.34 10.06
CA THR A 61 -13.35 38.75 11.17
C THR A 61 -14.00 38.39 12.51
N THR A 62 -13.30 37.62 13.35
CA THR A 62 -13.55 37.58 14.80
C THR A 62 -12.23 37.41 15.57
N THR A 63 -11.71 38.55 16.02
CA THR A 63 -11.31 38.88 17.40
C THR A 63 -10.39 37.92 18.17
N ALA A 64 -9.12 38.33 18.28
CA ALA A 64 -8.29 38.08 19.46
C ALA A 64 -8.70 39.01 20.61
N PRO A 65 -8.70 38.51 21.86
CA PRO A 65 -7.77 39.00 22.87
C PRO A 65 -7.16 37.78 23.62
N ASP A 66 -6.08 37.83 24.39
CA ASP A 66 -5.57 38.91 25.20
C ASP A 66 -4.11 38.57 25.52
N SER A 67 -3.29 39.62 25.64
CA SER A 67 -1.93 39.51 26.17
C SER A 67 -2.02 39.68 27.68
N THR A 68 -1.48 38.74 28.46
CA THR A 68 -1.13 39.04 29.85
C THR A 68 0.32 38.67 30.10
N THR A 69 1.12 39.72 29.98
CA THR A 69 2.44 39.93 30.54
C THR A 69 2.49 39.61 32.03
N THR A 70 3.43 38.76 32.44
CA THR A 70 4.04 38.81 33.77
C THR A 70 5.56 38.70 33.63
N GLN A 71 6.21 39.86 33.73
CA GLN A 71 7.62 40.05 34.08
C GLN A 71 7.72 40.14 35.62
N PRO A 72 8.89 40.26 36.30
CA PRO A 72 10.28 39.77 36.10
C PRO A 72 10.72 38.88 37.30
N HIS A 73 11.93 38.29 37.25
CA HIS A 73 12.94 38.45 38.31
C HIS A 73 14.36 38.09 37.78
N PRO A 74 15.41 38.85 38.18
CA PRO A 74 16.84 38.61 37.89
C PRO A 74 17.36 37.51 38.83
N ILE A 75 18.47 36.79 38.61
CA ILE A 75 19.91 37.09 38.76
C ILE A 75 20.59 35.70 38.47
N THR A 76 21.77 35.50 37.87
CA THR A 76 23.10 35.89 38.32
C THR A 76 24.12 35.45 37.26
N THR A 77 25.07 36.34 36.97
CA THR A 77 26.34 36.19 36.26
C THR A 77 27.22 35.04 36.77
N THR A 78 28.04 34.42 35.89
CA THR A 78 29.40 33.79 36.08
C THR A 78 29.51 32.64 35.05
N ARG A 79 30.48 32.47 34.13
CA ARG A 79 31.81 33.02 33.81
C ARG A 79 32.21 32.47 32.42
N PRO A 80 32.98 33.19 31.58
CA PRO A 80 33.55 32.62 30.35
C PRO A 80 34.83 31.84 30.67
N ASN A 81 34.96 30.61 30.14
CA ASN A 81 36.18 29.83 30.20
C ASN A 81 36.82 29.78 28.80
N PRO A 82 38.03 30.33 28.61
CA PRO A 82 38.81 30.14 27.40
C PRO A 82 39.91 29.07 27.60
N PHE A 83 40.49 28.61 26.48
CA PHE A 83 41.68 27.76 26.28
C PHE A 83 41.47 26.23 26.03
N PRO A 84 42.36 25.56 25.24
CA PRO A 84 42.06 25.18 23.85
C PRO A 84 42.50 23.74 23.46
N GLU A 85 42.18 23.39 22.21
CA GLU A 85 42.86 22.49 21.26
C GLU A 85 43.15 20.99 21.52
N THR A 86 42.81 20.22 20.47
CA THR A 86 43.36 18.95 19.98
C THR A 86 42.99 17.64 20.67
N THR A 87 42.15 16.83 20.00
CA THR A 87 42.38 15.38 19.78
C THR A 87 41.53 14.91 18.59
N ARG A 88 42.20 14.33 17.60
CA ARG A 88 41.64 13.56 16.48
C ARG A 88 41.07 12.24 17.02
N THR A 89 39.83 11.91 16.69
CA THR A 89 39.29 10.55 16.79
C THR A 89 38.50 10.22 15.51
N GLU A 90 38.71 8.99 15.04
CA GLU A 90 38.19 8.31 13.84
C GLU A 90 36.77 8.65 13.38
N PRO A 91 36.46 8.43 12.08
CA PRO A 91 35.08 8.25 11.64
C PRO A 91 34.53 7.02 12.37
N THR A 92 33.65 7.25 13.34
CA THR A 92 32.85 6.18 13.95
C THR A 92 31.95 5.65 12.85
N THR A 93 32.31 4.51 12.29
CA THR A 93 31.40 3.67 11.52
C THR A 93 30.29 3.26 12.48
N THR A 94 29.18 4.00 12.47
CA THR A 94 27.96 3.61 13.18
C THR A 94 27.44 2.36 12.48
N THR A 95 27.86 1.18 12.95
CA THR A 95 27.20 -0.07 12.63
C THR A 95 25.80 0.01 13.20
N THR A 96 24.84 0.40 12.37
CA THR A 96 23.41 0.32 12.69
C THR A 96 23.11 -1.16 12.89
N THR A 97 23.11 -1.60 14.14
CA THR A 97 22.59 -2.91 14.53
C THR A 97 21.13 -2.96 14.11
N THR A 98 20.84 -3.69 13.04
CA THR A 98 19.49 -3.99 12.60
C THR A 98 18.80 -4.78 13.71
N VAL A 99 17.97 -4.11 14.49
CA VAL A 99 17.15 -4.76 15.52
C VAL A 99 16.12 -5.61 14.78
N VAL A 100 16.27 -6.93 14.88
CA VAL A 100 15.25 -7.88 14.43
C VAL A 100 14.09 -7.77 15.41
N VAL A 101 12.99 -7.19 14.93
CA VAL A 101 11.73 -7.07 15.67
C VAL A 101 11.03 -8.43 15.56
N ASP A 102 10.64 -9.05 16.67
CA ASP A 102 9.79 -10.26 16.67
C ASP A 102 8.46 -9.92 15.97
N PRO A 103 7.86 -10.78 15.12
CA PRO A 103 6.56 -10.50 14.51
C PRO A 103 5.48 -10.14 15.56
N ALA A 104 5.57 -10.69 16.77
CA ALA A 104 4.69 -10.38 17.89
C ALA A 104 4.93 -9.00 18.52
N SER A 105 6.00 -8.30 18.16
CA SER A 105 6.41 -7.03 18.78
C SER A 105 6.06 -5.79 17.95
N TRP A 106 5.77 -5.91 16.65
CA TRP A 106 5.21 -4.81 15.87
C TRP A 106 3.67 -4.87 15.86
N ASP A 107 3.05 -3.79 16.34
CA ASP A 107 1.60 -3.65 16.38
C ASP A 107 1.12 -2.71 15.26
N PRO A 108 0.40 -3.19 14.23
CA PRO A 108 -0.13 -2.32 13.18
C PRO A 108 -1.07 -1.25 13.75
N CYS A 109 -1.76 -1.53 14.86
CA CYS A 109 -2.62 -0.54 15.50
C CYS A 109 -1.84 0.61 16.14
N ALA A 110 -0.52 0.51 16.33
CA ALA A 110 0.29 1.59 16.88
C ALA A 110 0.71 2.64 15.84
N ILE A 111 0.38 2.45 14.56
CA ILE A 111 0.65 3.45 13.51
C ILE A 111 0.00 4.79 13.90
N PRO A 112 0.73 5.91 13.87
CA PRO A 112 0.19 7.22 14.24
C PRO A 112 -1.01 7.62 13.38
N SER A 113 -2.04 8.22 14.01
CA SER A 113 -3.24 8.69 13.31
C SER A 113 -2.92 9.67 12.18
N GLY A 114 -1.88 10.51 12.33
CA GLY A 114 -1.40 11.39 11.27
C GLY A 114 -0.92 10.63 10.02
N SER A 115 -0.22 9.51 10.19
CA SER A 115 0.20 8.64 9.08
C SER A 115 -0.98 7.95 8.41
N ILE A 116 -1.97 7.49 9.21
CA ILE A 116 -3.22 6.90 8.71
C ILE A 116 -4.01 7.93 7.89
N ALA A 117 -4.19 9.16 8.40
CA ALA A 117 -4.86 10.23 7.67
C ALA A 117 -4.11 10.62 6.39
N ALA A 118 -2.79 10.77 6.45
CA ALA A 118 -1.97 11.06 5.28
C ALA A 118 -2.06 9.95 4.21
N ALA A 119 -2.28 8.71 4.63
CA ALA A 119 -2.53 7.59 3.73
C ALA A 119 -3.86 7.71 2.95
N GLY A 120 -4.82 8.51 3.44
CA GLY A 120 -6.18 8.61 2.90
C GLY A 120 -7.16 7.68 3.60
N LEU A 121 -6.87 7.30 4.85
CA LEU A 121 -7.72 6.50 5.72
C LEU A 121 -8.32 7.36 6.82
N ASP A 122 -9.44 6.94 7.40
CA ASP A 122 -10.05 7.60 8.55
C ASP A 122 -9.53 7.00 9.87
N PRO A 123 -8.70 7.73 10.65
CA PRO A 123 -8.19 7.23 11.93
C PRO A 123 -9.27 6.94 12.97
N ALA A 124 -10.46 7.55 12.86
CA ALA A 124 -11.57 7.34 13.78
C ALA A 124 -12.23 5.96 13.61
N THR A 125 -12.03 5.32 12.44
CA THR A 125 -12.59 3.99 12.12
C THR A 125 -11.68 2.84 12.55
N LYS A 126 -10.62 3.13 13.29
CA LYS A 126 -9.65 2.14 13.77
C LYS A 126 -10.33 1.00 14.52
N GLU A 127 -10.15 -0.22 14.04
CA GLU A 127 -10.65 -1.43 14.68
C GLU A 127 -9.52 -2.47 14.81
N ARG A 128 -9.31 -3.01 16.02
CA ARG A 128 -8.39 -4.14 16.20
C ARG A 128 -9.08 -5.41 15.74
N ARG A 129 -8.42 -6.19 14.89
CA ARG A 129 -8.94 -7.43 14.32
C ARG A 129 -8.18 -8.63 14.88
N SER A 130 -8.93 -9.58 15.41
CA SER A 130 -8.42 -10.92 15.70
C SER A 130 -8.43 -11.73 14.41
N LEU A 131 -7.32 -12.41 14.14
CA LEU A 131 -7.14 -13.18 12.91
C LEU A 131 -7.20 -14.68 13.23
N PRO A 132 -7.47 -15.55 12.23
CA PRO A 132 -7.54 -16.99 12.45
C PRO A 132 -6.23 -17.59 13.02
N ASN A 133 -5.09 -16.96 12.74
CA ASN A 133 -3.84 -17.29 13.39
C ASN A 133 -3.79 -16.57 14.76
N PRO A 134 -3.75 -17.28 15.90
CA PRO A 134 -3.77 -16.66 17.22
C PRO A 134 -2.52 -15.83 17.55
N ARG A 135 -1.45 -15.97 16.76
CA ARG A 135 -0.24 -15.12 16.85
C ARG A 135 -0.31 -13.90 15.94
N ALA A 136 -1.28 -13.86 15.03
CA ALA A 136 -1.47 -12.74 14.13
C ALA A 136 -2.57 -11.83 14.70
N TRP A 137 -2.26 -10.54 14.74
CA TRP A 137 -3.22 -9.49 14.99
C TRP A 137 -3.19 -8.50 13.83
N GLY A 138 -4.32 -7.86 13.60
CA GLY A 138 -4.43 -6.86 12.56
C GLY A 138 -5.11 -5.60 13.06
N CYS A 139 -4.95 -4.54 12.28
CA CYS A 139 -5.69 -3.32 12.48
C CYS A 139 -6.38 -2.92 11.18
N GLN A 140 -7.64 -2.55 11.30
CA GLN A 140 -8.49 -2.18 10.19
C GLN A 140 -8.87 -0.70 10.28
N TRP A 141 -8.96 -0.05 9.12
CA TRP A 141 -9.51 1.28 8.93
C TRP A 141 -10.36 1.30 7.67
N LEU A 142 -11.27 2.26 7.61
CA LEU A 142 -11.95 2.66 6.38
C LEU A 142 -11.13 3.75 5.68
N SER A 143 -11.20 3.81 4.36
CA SER A 143 -10.72 4.96 3.58
C SER A 143 -11.56 6.19 3.91
N SER A 144 -10.97 7.39 3.81
CA SER A 144 -11.65 8.64 4.17
C SER A 144 -12.89 8.93 3.30
N ASP A 145 -12.95 8.35 2.11
CA ASP A 145 -14.10 8.42 1.20
C ASP A 145 -15.12 7.28 1.41
N GLY A 146 -14.85 6.35 2.32
CA GLY A 146 -15.73 5.23 2.65
C GLY A 146 -15.74 4.07 1.64
N ASN A 147 -14.90 4.13 0.60
CA ASN A 147 -14.93 3.17 -0.50
C ASN A 147 -14.21 1.85 -0.22
N TYR A 148 -13.19 1.87 0.65
CA TYR A 148 -12.36 0.70 0.94
C TYR A 148 -12.18 0.49 2.43
N GLU A 149 -12.15 -0.78 2.82
CA GLU A 149 -11.54 -1.20 4.08
C GLU A 149 -10.09 -1.58 3.81
N LEU A 150 -9.18 -1.08 4.65
CA LEU A 150 -7.80 -1.53 4.70
C LEU A 150 -7.57 -2.30 6.00
N LEU A 151 -7.17 -3.57 5.89
CA LEU A 151 -6.63 -4.36 6.98
C LEU A 151 -5.11 -4.45 6.83
N ILE A 152 -4.38 -4.17 7.90
CA ILE A 152 -2.94 -4.37 8.01
C ILE A 152 -2.68 -5.42 9.08
N GLU A 153 -1.96 -6.49 8.72
CA GLU A 153 -1.65 -7.61 9.59
C GLU A 153 -0.19 -8.06 9.45
N THR A 154 0.30 -8.78 10.45
CA THR A 154 1.63 -9.42 10.43
C THR A 154 1.49 -10.91 10.14
N ASP A 155 2.40 -11.45 9.34
CA ASP A 155 2.44 -12.87 8.99
C ASP A 155 3.91 -13.33 8.96
N ASP A 156 4.18 -14.51 9.52
CA ASP A 156 5.53 -15.05 9.70
C ASP A 156 6.10 -15.70 8.42
N ARG A 157 5.26 -15.90 7.41
CA ARG A 157 5.68 -16.43 6.11
C ARG A 157 6.54 -15.43 5.34
N THR A 158 7.41 -15.93 4.49
CA THR A 158 8.13 -15.08 3.54
C THR A 158 7.23 -14.68 2.37
N VAL A 159 7.58 -13.57 1.71
CA VAL A 159 6.90 -13.13 0.49
C VAL A 159 6.91 -14.21 -0.61
N ASP A 160 7.98 -15.02 -0.70
CA ASP A 160 8.07 -16.11 -1.69
C ASP A 160 7.16 -17.30 -1.34
N GLU A 161 7.05 -17.65 -0.07
CA GLU A 161 6.11 -18.69 0.38
C GLU A 161 4.66 -18.31 0.08
N ILE A 162 4.31 -17.04 0.25
CA ILE A 162 2.98 -16.53 -0.14
C ILE A 162 2.81 -16.63 -1.66
N ALA A 163 3.79 -16.16 -2.44
CA ALA A 163 3.73 -16.15 -3.90
C ALA A 163 3.59 -17.55 -4.52
N GLN A 164 4.18 -18.57 -3.89
CA GLN A 164 4.11 -19.97 -4.34
C GLN A 164 2.86 -20.69 -3.84
N SER A 165 2.07 -20.08 -2.96
CA SER A 165 0.88 -20.71 -2.39
C SER A 165 -0.18 -20.96 -3.47
N PRO A 166 -0.82 -22.15 -3.51
CA PRO A 166 -1.95 -22.37 -4.41
C PRO A 166 -3.17 -21.51 -4.05
N LYS A 167 -3.16 -20.84 -2.88
CA LYS A 167 -4.25 -19.96 -2.42
C LYS A 167 -4.22 -18.57 -3.03
N VAL A 168 -3.17 -18.21 -3.77
CA VAL A 168 -3.05 -16.89 -4.42
C VAL A 168 -3.08 -17.01 -5.94
N VAL A 169 -3.45 -15.92 -6.61
CA VAL A 169 -3.46 -15.76 -8.07
C VAL A 169 -3.01 -14.34 -8.45
N ASN A 170 -2.72 -14.13 -9.73
CA ASN A 170 -2.34 -12.82 -10.29
C ASN A 170 -1.15 -12.16 -9.56
N VAL A 171 -0.19 -12.97 -9.11
CA VAL A 171 0.96 -12.51 -8.34
C VAL A 171 1.83 -11.61 -9.21
N ARG A 172 2.06 -10.37 -8.75
CA ARG A 172 2.98 -9.41 -9.33
C ARG A 172 4.05 -9.06 -8.31
N ARG A 173 5.32 -9.14 -8.71
CA ARG A 173 6.45 -8.75 -7.86
C ARG A 173 6.78 -7.29 -8.12
N ILE A 174 6.84 -6.50 -7.06
CA ILE A 174 7.19 -5.08 -7.06
C ILE A 174 8.20 -4.80 -5.93
N ALA A 175 8.61 -3.55 -5.75
CA ALA A 175 9.44 -3.14 -4.63
C ALA A 175 8.96 -1.83 -4.03
N PHE A 176 8.89 -1.77 -2.70
CA PHE A 176 8.62 -0.55 -1.94
C PHE A 176 9.74 -0.29 -0.95
N PHE A 177 10.31 0.92 -0.96
CA PHE A 177 11.39 1.31 -0.03
C PHE A 177 12.56 0.29 0.02
N GLY A 178 12.90 -0.31 -1.12
CA GLY A 178 13.94 -1.34 -1.21
C GLY A 178 13.55 -2.73 -0.70
N ARG A 179 12.31 -2.94 -0.26
CA ARG A 179 11.78 -4.23 0.21
C ARG A 179 11.19 -5.03 -0.94
N ARG A 180 11.30 -6.35 -0.85
CA ARG A 180 10.58 -7.25 -1.75
C ARG A 180 9.10 -7.20 -1.39
N THR A 181 8.27 -6.99 -2.39
CA THR A 181 6.83 -6.86 -2.21
C THR A 181 6.11 -7.63 -3.32
N ILE A 182 4.99 -8.25 -2.98
CA ILE A 182 4.08 -8.83 -3.97
C ILE A 182 2.70 -8.22 -3.85
N VAL A 183 2.02 -8.10 -4.97
CA VAL A 183 0.59 -7.79 -5.05
C VAL A 183 -0.11 -8.98 -5.66
N PHE A 184 -1.21 -9.41 -5.07
CA PHE A 184 -1.91 -10.62 -5.49
C PHE A 184 -3.39 -10.58 -5.09
N ASN A 185 -4.19 -11.46 -5.70
CA ASN A 185 -5.54 -11.71 -5.24
C ASN A 185 -5.60 -13.05 -4.52
N ALA A 186 -6.49 -13.15 -3.53
CA ALA A 186 -6.81 -14.44 -2.94
C ALA A 186 -7.63 -15.27 -3.93
N ARG A 187 -7.30 -16.53 -4.13
CA ARG A 187 -7.99 -17.39 -5.10
C ARG A 187 -9.48 -17.56 -4.79
N GLN A 188 -9.86 -17.52 -3.50
CA GLN A 188 -11.28 -17.57 -3.11
C GLN A 188 -12.05 -16.28 -3.41
N ASP A 189 -11.39 -15.18 -3.75
CA ASP A 189 -12.01 -13.88 -4.06
C ASP A 189 -12.43 -13.82 -5.53
N GLY A 190 -13.37 -14.67 -5.93
CA GLY A 190 -13.76 -14.83 -7.34
C GLY A 190 -14.40 -13.61 -8.00
N ASN A 191 -14.91 -12.67 -7.19
CA ASN A 191 -15.48 -11.39 -7.63
C ASN A 191 -14.46 -10.24 -7.58
N ASN A 192 -13.20 -10.50 -7.22
CA ASN A 192 -12.11 -9.52 -7.16
C ASN A 192 -12.47 -8.26 -6.38
N ILE A 193 -13.22 -8.39 -5.27
CA ILE A 193 -13.56 -7.24 -4.43
C ILE A 193 -12.40 -6.82 -3.54
N GLY A 194 -11.34 -7.64 -3.44
CA GLY A 194 -10.16 -7.36 -2.66
C GLY A 194 -8.85 -7.56 -3.42
N CYS A 195 -7.82 -6.89 -2.92
CA CYS A 195 -6.44 -7.13 -3.33
C CYS A 195 -5.52 -7.06 -2.13
N LEU A 196 -4.48 -7.90 -2.18
CA LEU A 196 -3.52 -8.06 -1.10
C LEU A 196 -2.14 -7.65 -1.56
N LEU A 197 -1.38 -7.06 -0.64
CA LEU A 197 -0.01 -6.68 -0.83
C LEU A 197 0.81 -7.16 0.37
N ALA A 198 1.76 -8.06 0.15
CA ALA A 198 2.69 -8.51 1.18
C ALA A 198 4.04 -7.87 0.97
N THR A 199 4.59 -7.25 2.00
CA THR A 199 5.94 -6.65 1.98
C THR A 199 6.83 -7.30 3.01
N GLU A 200 8.07 -7.58 2.61
CA GLU A 200 9.06 -8.24 3.45
C GLU A 200 9.48 -7.38 4.64
N THR A 201 9.69 -8.04 5.78
CA THR A 201 10.21 -7.49 7.05
C THR A 201 11.17 -8.48 7.68
N SER A 202 11.90 -8.09 8.73
CA SER A 202 12.84 -8.99 9.43
C SER A 202 12.19 -10.25 10.03
N PHE A 203 10.87 -10.26 10.18
CA PHE A 203 10.11 -11.32 10.83
C PHE A 203 9.16 -12.11 9.92
N GLY A 204 9.23 -11.90 8.61
CA GLY A 204 8.30 -12.47 7.64
C GLY A 204 7.76 -11.37 6.74
N ASN A 205 6.49 -11.02 6.91
CA ASN A 205 5.86 -9.96 6.11
C ASN A 205 4.81 -9.15 6.89
N VAL A 206 4.57 -7.94 6.39
CA VAL A 206 3.36 -7.18 6.68
C VAL A 206 2.44 -7.29 5.47
N LEU A 207 1.20 -7.69 5.72
CA LEU A 207 0.17 -7.90 4.71
C LEU A 207 -0.85 -6.77 4.79
N PHE A 208 -1.02 -6.07 3.68
CA PHE A 208 -2.06 -5.08 3.46
C PHE A 208 -3.17 -5.72 2.63
N THR A 209 -4.40 -5.60 3.08
CA THR A 209 -5.59 -6.10 2.37
C THR A 209 -6.54 -4.94 2.17
N ALA A 210 -6.67 -4.46 0.93
CA ALA A 210 -7.70 -3.49 0.57
C ALA A 210 -8.90 -4.23 -0.02
N ARG A 211 -10.10 -3.94 0.47
CA ARG A 211 -11.36 -4.50 -0.03
C ARG A 211 -12.38 -3.40 -0.24
N LYS A 212 -13.19 -3.49 -1.30
CA LYS A 212 -14.35 -2.62 -1.48
C LYS A 212 -15.25 -2.74 -0.24
N HIS A 213 -15.65 -1.61 0.33
CA HIS A 213 -16.50 -1.58 1.51
C HIS A 213 -17.97 -1.68 1.10
N ALA A 214 -18.71 -2.61 1.71
CA ALA A 214 -20.12 -2.85 1.42
C ALA A 214 -20.41 -3.01 -0.10
N ASP A 215 -21.46 -2.35 -0.60
CA ASP A 215 -21.86 -2.38 -2.02
C ASP A 215 -21.21 -1.25 -2.85
N GLN A 216 -20.16 -0.59 -2.33
CA GLN A 216 -19.49 0.49 -3.05
C GLN A 216 -18.84 -0.02 -4.34
N GLN A 217 -18.93 0.80 -5.40
CA GLN A 217 -18.31 0.56 -6.70
C GLN A 217 -17.32 1.70 -6.99
N PRO A 218 -16.18 1.76 -6.27
CA PRO A 218 -15.19 2.78 -6.53
C PRO A 218 -14.63 2.64 -7.95
N GLU A 219 -14.29 3.77 -8.56
CA GLU A 219 -13.66 3.82 -9.89
C GLU A 219 -12.27 3.20 -9.88
N GLN A 220 -11.55 3.31 -8.75
CA GLN A 220 -10.23 2.73 -8.59
C GLN A 220 -10.33 1.21 -8.37
N GLU A 221 -9.39 0.46 -8.91
CA GLU A 221 -9.33 -0.99 -8.67
C GLU A 221 -8.69 -1.29 -7.30
N PRO A 222 -9.13 -2.35 -6.57
CA PRO A 222 -8.61 -2.66 -5.24
C PRO A 222 -7.09 -2.83 -5.18
N CYS A 223 -6.47 -3.33 -6.25
CA CYS A 223 -5.01 -3.47 -6.30
C CYS A 223 -4.28 -2.14 -6.43
N ASP A 224 -4.88 -1.14 -7.04
CA ASP A 224 -4.28 0.20 -7.10
C ASP A 224 -4.45 0.90 -5.75
N ALA A 225 -5.61 0.73 -5.11
CA ALA A 225 -5.88 1.25 -3.77
C ALA A 225 -4.90 0.69 -2.73
N VAL A 226 -4.69 -0.64 -2.68
CA VAL A 226 -3.75 -1.23 -1.70
C VAL A 226 -2.31 -0.75 -1.89
N GLN A 227 -1.87 -0.58 -3.14
CA GLN A 227 -0.54 -0.08 -3.45
C GLN A 227 -0.39 1.40 -3.04
N GLN A 228 -1.43 2.21 -3.24
CA GLN A 228 -1.45 3.60 -2.82
C GLN A 228 -1.38 3.73 -1.29
N PHE A 229 -2.17 2.96 -0.56
CA PHE A 229 -2.13 2.97 0.91
C PHE A 229 -0.77 2.49 1.43
N ALA A 230 -0.27 1.36 0.93
CA ALA A 230 1.01 0.81 1.34
C ALA A 230 2.19 1.74 1.00
N GLY A 231 2.18 2.37 -0.17
CA GLY A 231 3.22 3.32 -0.58
C GLY A 231 3.31 4.53 0.36
N LYS A 232 2.19 4.98 0.92
CA LYS A 232 2.16 6.08 1.91
C LYS A 232 2.50 5.62 3.33
N LEU A 233 2.13 4.39 3.70
CA LEU A 233 2.39 3.83 5.02
C LEU A 233 3.76 3.17 5.17
N GLY A 234 4.49 2.95 4.07
CA GLY A 234 5.75 2.21 4.08
C GLY A 234 6.83 2.75 5.01
N ILE A 235 6.83 4.05 5.32
CA ILE A 235 7.76 4.68 6.28
C ILE A 235 7.46 4.24 7.73
N SER A 236 6.24 3.81 8.02
CA SER A 236 5.82 3.34 9.36
C SER A 236 6.04 1.84 9.55
N LEU A 237 6.58 1.15 8.53
CA LEU A 237 6.82 -0.28 8.58
C LEU A 237 8.12 -0.62 9.34
N PRO A 238 8.14 -1.76 10.04
CA PRO A 238 9.34 -2.21 10.72
C PRO A 238 10.42 -2.63 9.73
N SER A 239 11.67 -2.60 10.21
CA SER A 239 12.87 -2.94 9.44
C SER A 239 12.82 -4.33 8.85
#